data_AF-A0A8K0S0A0-F1
#
_entry.id   AF-A0A8K0S0A0-F1
#
_cell.length_a   1.000
_cell.length_b   1.000
_cell.length_c   1.000
_cell.angle_alpha   90.00
_cell.angle_beta   90.00
_cell.angle_gamma   90.00
#
_symmetry.space_group_name_H-M   'P 1'
#
loop_
_entity.id
_entity.type
_entity.pdbx_description
1 polymer ?
#
loop_
_entity_poly.entity_id
_entity_poly.type
_entity_poly.pdbx_seq_one_letter_code
_entity_poly.pdbx_strand_id
1 'polypeptide(L)'
;MDSNDDETRRDEAAPLLGDAQQTSPSAPAHDWWTELSLIARYTVPLVATYLLQYSFSVITTTTAGHLSPDDLAAAAIGVTTMSIAGLALYEGMATALDTLCAQAYGAGNKAGVGLHVQRMLILMAIVTVPVGAIWISSPAFLTLILKQNHLAVKAGSFLRVSLLGIPGYASFEALKRFLQAQGDFNTGMIVLVICAPVNALLSWLFAFRLGMGLEGAALGAAAANTLRPTLLLVCIYFKKSTHECWPGFTHRAFQSWGPMVRLSAAGSAVTLAEWAAFEIITVSTSYMSTMHLAAQTILTTTSIVMWHIPFSLGVAVSTRIGHLIGGGHVAAARRITILYGILFVALGFFNGAVLFLFRNYIGPFYTSDESVRRIVANTMLAVAAFQVVDSIVCGCNGVLRGLARQSVGAWVVFFVNYFAAVPIAVWLELGPLHLGLNGVWSGIIGGSAVIAAVEVIYMIRVDWRGSVETVKSRED
;
A
#
# COMPACT_ATOMS: atom_id res chain seq x y z
N MET A 1 -60.17 27.52 -38.08
CA MET A 1 -59.86 26.13 -38.47
C MET A 1 -58.37 25.98 -38.21
N ASP A 2 -57.97 25.92 -36.94
CA ASP A 2 -57.94 24.69 -36.09
C ASP A 2 -57.18 23.59 -36.83
N SER A 3 -56.10 22.98 -36.34
CA SER A 3 -55.52 22.88 -34.99
C SER A 3 -54.22 22.08 -35.11
N ASN A 4 -53.27 22.28 -34.19
CA ASN A 4 -52.16 21.40 -33.81
C ASN A 4 -51.10 21.02 -34.85
N ASP A 5 -49.83 21.32 -34.55
CA ASP A 5 -48.86 20.25 -34.27
C ASP A 5 -47.64 20.83 -33.53
N ASP A 6 -47.57 20.46 -32.26
CA ASP A 6 -46.53 20.73 -31.27
C ASP A 6 -45.62 19.50 -31.14
N GLU A 7 -44.37 19.72 -30.77
CA GLU A 7 -43.40 18.74 -30.22
C GLU A 7 -43.26 17.34 -30.87
N THR A 8 -42.15 17.12 -31.60
CA THR A 8 -41.48 15.79 -31.66
C THR A 8 -40.21 15.80 -30.81
N ARG A 9 -40.40 15.69 -29.50
CA ARG A 9 -39.39 15.13 -28.59
C ARG A 9 -39.15 13.67 -29.00
N ARG A 10 -37.91 13.34 -29.32
CA ARG A 10 -37.48 11.95 -29.54
C ARG A 10 -37.66 11.17 -28.24
N ASP A 11 -38.54 10.17 -28.27
CA ASP A 11 -38.76 9.22 -27.19
C ASP A 11 -37.46 8.46 -26.84
N GLU A 12 -36.96 8.67 -25.62
CA GLU A 12 -35.83 7.97 -24.97
C GLU A 12 -36.23 6.63 -24.33
N ALA A 13 -37.24 5.93 -24.87
CA ALA A 13 -37.73 4.68 -24.27
C ALA A 13 -37.95 3.57 -25.31
N ALA A 14 -36.86 2.94 -25.77
CA ALA A 14 -36.95 1.62 -26.38
C ALA A 14 -35.65 0.81 -26.10
N PRO A 15 -35.70 -0.28 -25.32
CA PRO A 15 -34.58 -1.22 -25.22
C PRO A 15 -34.59 -2.16 -26.44
N LEU A 16 -33.44 -2.23 -27.11
CA LEU A 16 -33.22 -2.96 -28.37
C LEU A 16 -32.76 -4.42 -28.16
N LEU A 17 -33.18 -5.10 -27.09
CA LEU A 17 -32.93 -6.53 -26.87
C LEU A 17 -34.14 -7.18 -26.19
N GLY A 18 -34.70 -8.19 -26.85
CA GLY A 18 -35.89 -8.92 -26.41
C GLY A 18 -35.66 -9.82 -25.20
N ASP A 19 -36.70 -9.89 -24.37
CA ASP A 19 -37.10 -10.96 -23.45
C ASP A 19 -36.03 -11.97 -23.02
N ALA A 20 -35.13 -11.52 -22.15
CA ALA A 20 -34.63 -12.33 -21.06
C ALA A 20 -34.90 -11.54 -19.78
N GLN A 21 -35.94 -11.94 -19.07
CA GLN A 21 -36.32 -11.43 -17.76
C GLN A 21 -35.26 -11.85 -16.72
N GLN A 22 -34.06 -11.29 -16.81
CA GLN A 22 -33.16 -11.18 -15.68
C GLN A 22 -33.66 -10.01 -14.85
N THR A 23 -34.44 -10.31 -13.82
CA THR A 23 -34.58 -9.45 -12.66
C THR A 23 -33.17 -9.16 -12.15
N SER A 24 -32.58 -8.07 -12.63
CA SER A 24 -31.42 -7.49 -11.99
C SER A 24 -31.87 -7.22 -10.56
N PRO A 25 -31.24 -7.83 -9.52
CA PRO A 25 -31.66 -7.56 -8.16
C PRO A 25 -31.61 -6.05 -7.97
N SER A 26 -32.74 -5.47 -7.57
CA SER A 26 -32.85 -4.06 -7.19
C SER A 26 -31.64 -3.70 -6.34
N ALA A 27 -30.89 -2.66 -6.74
CA ALA A 27 -29.71 -2.21 -6.01
C ALA A 27 -30.04 -2.19 -4.51
N PRO A 28 -29.31 -2.90 -3.65
CA PRO A 28 -29.67 -3.00 -2.25
C PRO A 28 -29.78 -1.59 -1.70
N ALA A 29 -30.86 -1.28 -0.97
CA ALA A 29 -31.03 0.02 -0.33
C ALA A 29 -29.81 0.25 0.58
N HIS A 30 -28.87 1.08 0.14
CA HIS A 30 -27.66 1.37 0.90
C HIS A 30 -28.04 2.34 2.00
N ASP A 31 -28.47 1.78 3.14
CA ASP A 31 -28.42 2.49 4.39
C ASP A 31 -26.94 2.78 4.70
N TRP A 32 -26.63 4.04 5.00
CA TRP A 32 -25.27 4.50 5.27
C TRP A 32 -24.64 3.71 6.42
N TRP A 33 -25.47 3.25 7.37
CA TRP A 33 -25.02 2.39 8.48
C TRP A 33 -24.56 1.00 8.03
N THR A 34 -25.23 0.41 7.04
CA THR A 34 -24.82 -0.89 6.51
C THR A 34 -23.49 -0.78 5.78
N GLU A 35 -23.33 0.28 4.99
CA GLU A 35 -22.07 0.54 4.27
C GLU A 35 -20.92 0.85 5.25
N LEU A 36 -21.19 1.64 6.29
CA LEU A 36 -20.21 1.93 7.35
C LEU A 36 -19.79 0.67 8.11
N SER A 37 -20.74 -0.19 8.46
CA SER A 37 -20.47 -1.46 9.14
C SER A 37 -19.64 -2.41 8.27
N LEU A 38 -19.97 -2.49 6.96
CA LEU A 38 -19.24 -3.29 5.99
C LEU A 38 -17.79 -2.83 5.86
N ILE A 39 -17.57 -1.52 5.64
CA ILE A 39 -16.22 -0.99 5.44
C ILE A 39 -15.39 -1.07 6.72
N ALA A 40 -15.99 -0.89 7.90
CA ALA A 40 -15.33 -1.09 9.18
C ALA A 40 -14.87 -2.54 9.37
N ARG A 41 -15.72 -3.52 9.02
CA ARG A 41 -15.40 -4.96 9.06
C ARG A 41 -14.24 -5.33 8.13
N TYR A 42 -14.04 -4.60 7.04
CA TYR A 42 -12.90 -4.78 6.13
C TYR A 42 -11.65 -4.08 6.62
N THR A 43 -11.80 -2.86 7.13
CA THR A 43 -10.69 -1.98 7.50
C THR A 43 -9.98 -2.46 8.76
N VAL A 44 -10.71 -2.84 9.83
CA VAL A 44 -10.09 -3.21 11.11
C VAL A 44 -9.10 -4.39 10.97
N PRO A 45 -9.45 -5.51 10.31
CA PRO A 45 -8.50 -6.60 10.08
C PRO A 45 -7.34 -6.21 9.17
N LEU A 46 -7.56 -5.30 8.22
CA LEU A 46 -6.50 -4.79 7.35
C LEU A 46 -5.47 -3.94 8.11
N VAL A 47 -5.92 -3.07 9.02
CA VAL A 47 -5.03 -2.29 9.88
C VAL A 47 -4.14 -3.23 10.69
N ALA A 48 -4.74 -4.23 11.32
CA ALA A 48 -3.99 -5.25 12.05
C ALA A 48 -3.04 -6.04 11.13
N THR A 49 -3.50 -6.42 9.93
CA THR A 49 -2.67 -7.10 8.92
C THR A 49 -1.42 -6.30 8.63
N TYR A 50 -1.53 -5.03 8.24
CA TYR A 50 -0.35 -4.26 7.86
C TYR A 50 0.56 -3.93 9.04
N LEU A 51 0.01 -3.65 10.23
CA LEU A 51 0.82 -3.47 11.44
C LEU A 51 1.61 -4.74 11.79
N LEU A 52 0.99 -5.92 11.66
CA LEU A 52 1.67 -7.20 11.83
C LEU A 52 2.72 -7.44 10.74
N GLN A 53 2.50 -7.02 9.51
CA GLN A 53 3.52 -7.08 8.47
C GLN A 53 4.71 -6.17 8.79
N TYR A 54 4.44 -4.93 9.20
CA TYR A 54 5.47 -3.96 9.58
C TYR A 54 6.28 -4.43 10.81
N SER A 55 5.66 -5.18 11.72
CA SER A 55 6.34 -5.77 12.87
C SER A 55 7.53 -6.64 12.49
N PHE A 56 7.59 -7.21 11.29
CA PHE A 56 8.73 -8.00 10.85
C PHE A 56 10.00 -7.16 10.76
N SER A 57 9.90 -5.97 10.15
CA SER A 57 11.01 -5.03 10.06
C SER A 57 11.44 -4.54 11.45
N VAL A 58 10.49 -4.30 12.34
CA VAL A 58 10.75 -3.91 13.74
C VAL A 58 11.48 -5.01 14.49
N ILE A 59 11.03 -6.27 14.38
CA ILE A 59 11.66 -7.44 15.01
C ILE A 59 13.10 -7.55 14.53
N THR A 60 13.33 -7.55 13.22
CA THR A 60 14.68 -7.69 12.65
C THR A 60 15.62 -6.56 13.10
N THR A 61 15.14 -5.31 13.08
CA THR A 61 15.93 -4.15 13.53
C THR A 61 16.23 -4.22 15.02
N THR A 62 15.25 -4.65 15.83
CA THR A 62 15.42 -4.81 17.28
C THR A 62 16.40 -5.94 17.61
N THR A 63 16.32 -7.08 16.90
CA THR A 63 17.27 -8.17 17.03
C THR A 63 18.68 -7.71 16.68
N ALA A 64 18.85 -6.97 15.59
CA ALA A 64 20.14 -6.40 15.18
C ALA A 64 20.71 -5.41 16.22
N GLY A 65 19.85 -4.58 16.82
CA GLY A 65 20.21 -3.64 17.89
C GLY A 65 20.80 -4.29 19.13
N HIS A 66 20.36 -5.50 19.46
CA HIS A 66 20.89 -6.26 20.60
C HIS A 66 22.15 -7.08 20.27
N LEU A 67 22.56 -7.16 19.00
CA LEU A 67 23.81 -7.81 18.60
C LEU A 67 24.99 -6.84 18.70
N SER A 68 24.94 -5.73 17.95
CA SER A 68 25.95 -4.66 18.00
C SER A 68 25.45 -3.39 17.31
N PRO A 69 26.07 -2.22 17.57
CA PRO A 69 25.78 -0.99 16.82
C PRO A 69 26.00 -1.13 15.30
N ASP A 70 27.03 -1.87 14.89
CA ASP A 70 27.33 -2.12 13.48
C ASP A 70 26.28 -3.03 12.83
N ASP A 71 25.77 -4.03 13.56
CA ASP A 71 24.66 -4.88 13.10
C ASP A 71 23.38 -4.07 12.91
N LEU A 72 23.07 -3.16 13.85
CA LEU A 72 21.92 -2.28 13.74
C LEU A 72 22.01 -1.39 12.50
N ALA A 73 23.17 -0.75 12.28
CA ALA A 73 23.38 0.11 11.12
C ALA A 73 23.27 -0.68 9.81
N ALA A 74 23.89 -1.87 9.75
CA ALA A 74 23.80 -2.75 8.60
C ALA A 74 22.37 -3.25 8.34
N ALA A 75 21.62 -3.60 9.39
CA ALA A 75 20.23 -4.01 9.29
C ALA A 75 19.35 -2.86 8.80
N ALA A 76 19.54 -1.63 9.29
CA ALA A 76 18.78 -0.46 8.84
C ALA A 76 19.00 -0.20 7.33
N ILE A 77 20.25 -0.26 6.86
CA ILE A 77 20.59 -0.13 5.43
C ILE A 77 19.95 -1.27 4.63
N GLY A 78 20.05 -2.51 5.12
CA GLY A 78 19.48 -3.69 4.49
C GLY A 78 17.95 -3.62 4.39
N VAL A 79 17.27 -3.25 5.47
CA VAL A 79 15.81 -3.08 5.53
C VAL A 79 15.36 -1.95 4.60
N THR A 80 16.06 -0.82 4.58
CA THR A 80 15.75 0.31 3.67
C THR A 80 15.90 -0.13 2.21
N THR A 81 17.01 -0.80 1.89
CA THR A 81 17.24 -1.33 0.54
C THR A 81 16.18 -2.36 0.15
N MET A 82 15.80 -3.24 1.08
CA MET A 82 14.76 -4.24 0.87
C MET A 82 13.38 -3.60 0.64
N SER A 83 13.06 -2.56 1.41
CA SER A 83 11.81 -1.81 1.28
C SER A 83 11.69 -1.16 -0.09
N ILE A 84 12.71 -0.43 -0.54
CA ILE A 84 12.71 0.28 -1.82
C ILE A 84 12.82 -0.70 -2.99
N ALA A 85 13.86 -1.55 -3.00
CA ALA A 85 14.18 -2.39 -4.15
C ALA A 85 13.41 -3.74 -4.17
N GLY A 86 12.46 -3.95 -3.26
CA GLY A 86 11.71 -5.20 -3.14
C GLY A 86 10.28 -4.98 -2.68
N LEU A 87 10.06 -4.71 -1.39
CA LEU A 87 8.71 -4.73 -0.81
C LEU A 87 7.76 -3.73 -1.48
N ALA A 88 8.17 -2.48 -1.68
CA ALA A 88 7.39 -1.45 -2.38
C ALA A 88 7.02 -1.85 -3.80
N LEU A 89 7.92 -2.55 -4.51
CA LEU A 89 7.68 -3.09 -5.84
C LEU A 89 6.58 -4.15 -5.80
N TYR A 90 6.65 -5.13 -4.88
CA TYR A 90 5.63 -6.18 -4.75
C TYR A 90 4.28 -5.65 -4.27
N GLU A 91 4.25 -4.74 -3.29
CA GLU A 91 3.02 -4.10 -2.82
C GLU A 91 2.36 -3.34 -3.96
N GLY A 92 3.13 -2.54 -4.71
CA GLY A 92 2.63 -1.82 -5.88
C GLY A 92 2.08 -2.76 -6.96
N MET A 93 2.74 -3.89 -7.23
CA MET A 93 2.22 -4.91 -8.15
C MET A 93 0.92 -5.53 -7.63
N ALA A 94 0.84 -5.83 -6.33
CA ALA A 94 -0.34 -6.40 -5.68
C ALA A 94 -1.56 -5.48 -5.75
N THR A 95 -1.37 -4.16 -5.81
CA THR A 95 -2.49 -3.21 -5.98
C THR A 95 -3.26 -3.40 -7.30
N ALA A 96 -2.63 -3.96 -8.34
CA ALA A 96 -3.34 -4.34 -9.55
C ALA A 96 -4.42 -5.41 -9.28
N LEU A 97 -4.23 -6.28 -8.28
CA LEU A 97 -5.24 -7.26 -7.87
C LEU A 97 -6.39 -6.60 -7.08
N ASP A 98 -6.15 -5.49 -6.37
CA ASP A 98 -7.25 -4.72 -5.74
C ASP A 98 -8.27 -4.25 -6.79
N THR A 99 -7.80 -4.02 -8.02
CA THR A 99 -8.63 -3.63 -9.16
C THR A 99 -9.21 -4.87 -9.85
N LEU A 100 -8.35 -5.72 -10.40
CA LEU A 100 -8.75 -6.77 -11.32
C LEU A 100 -9.59 -7.85 -10.64
N CYS A 101 -9.19 -8.29 -9.44
CA CYS A 101 -9.92 -9.32 -8.71
C CYS A 101 -11.25 -8.80 -8.17
N ALA A 102 -11.29 -7.57 -7.65
CA ALA A 102 -12.52 -6.97 -7.14
C ALA A 102 -13.54 -6.73 -8.27
N GLN A 103 -13.09 -6.24 -9.43
CA GLN A 103 -13.96 -6.03 -10.59
C GLN A 103 -14.46 -7.36 -11.15
N ALA A 104 -13.60 -8.37 -11.32
CA ALA A 104 -14.02 -9.70 -11.79
C ALA A 104 -15.01 -10.36 -10.82
N TYR A 105 -14.79 -10.26 -9.51
CA TYR A 105 -15.73 -10.75 -8.52
C TYR A 105 -17.08 -10.00 -8.59
N GLY A 106 -17.03 -8.67 -8.73
CA GLY A 106 -18.22 -7.83 -8.87
C GLY A 106 -19.04 -8.09 -10.13
N ALA A 107 -18.38 -8.43 -11.24
CA ALA A 107 -19.00 -8.80 -12.51
C ALA A 107 -19.61 -10.21 -12.51
N GLY A 108 -19.40 -11.00 -11.43
CA GLY A 108 -19.82 -12.40 -11.34
C GLY A 108 -18.84 -13.38 -11.98
N ASN A 109 -17.75 -12.91 -12.57
CA ASN A 109 -16.67 -13.72 -13.14
C ASN A 109 -15.71 -14.24 -12.04
N LYS A 110 -16.23 -15.13 -11.19
CA LYS A 110 -15.48 -15.70 -10.06
C LYS A 110 -14.21 -16.41 -10.51
N ALA A 111 -14.26 -17.15 -11.61
CA ALA A 111 -13.09 -17.83 -12.18
C ALA A 111 -11.96 -16.85 -12.59
N GLY A 112 -12.34 -15.64 -13.05
CA GLY A 112 -11.40 -14.57 -13.39
C GLY A 112 -10.51 -14.15 -12.21
N VAL A 113 -11.04 -14.18 -10.98
CA VAL A 113 -10.31 -13.84 -9.75
C VAL A 113 -9.07 -14.73 -9.59
N GLY A 114 -9.25 -16.06 -9.61
CA GLY A 114 -8.14 -17.01 -9.50
C GLY A 114 -7.17 -16.93 -10.67
N LEU A 115 -7.66 -16.66 -11.89
CA LEU A 115 -6.83 -16.48 -13.06
C LEU A 115 -5.90 -15.25 -12.94
N HIS A 116 -6.42 -14.11 -12.48
CA HIS A 116 -5.61 -12.91 -12.23
C HIS A 116 -4.55 -13.15 -11.16
N VAL A 117 -4.86 -13.90 -10.11
CA VAL A 117 -3.91 -14.25 -9.06
C VAL A 117 -2.82 -15.19 -9.59
N GLN A 118 -3.16 -16.20 -10.39
CA GLN A 118 -2.16 -17.08 -11.03
C GLN A 118 -1.21 -16.28 -11.92
N ARG A 119 -1.75 -15.39 -12.75
CA ARG A 119 -0.95 -14.49 -13.59
C ARG A 119 -0.01 -13.62 -12.73
N MET A 120 -0.52 -13.04 -11.64
CA MET A 120 0.28 -12.20 -10.75
C MET A 120 1.40 -12.98 -10.07
N LEU A 121 1.15 -14.20 -9.61
CA LEU A 121 2.18 -15.05 -9.02
C LEU A 121 3.34 -15.30 -10.00
N ILE A 122 3.02 -15.58 -11.26
CA ILE A 122 4.01 -15.76 -12.32
C ILE A 122 4.77 -14.44 -12.57
N LEU A 123 4.05 -13.32 -12.67
CA LEU A 123 4.67 -12.00 -12.90
C LEU A 123 5.61 -11.62 -11.74
N MET A 124 5.19 -11.79 -10.50
CA MET A 124 6.00 -11.53 -9.32
C MET A 124 7.22 -12.46 -9.25
N ALA A 125 7.09 -13.73 -9.66
CA ALA A 125 8.22 -14.65 -9.75
C ALA A 125 9.25 -14.18 -10.80
N ILE A 126 8.79 -13.70 -11.95
CA ILE A 126 9.67 -13.12 -12.98
C ILE A 126 10.38 -11.87 -12.45
N VAL A 127 9.65 -10.97 -11.79
CA VAL A 127 10.21 -9.74 -11.21
C VAL A 127 11.17 -10.03 -10.04
N THR A 128 11.04 -11.18 -9.38
CA THR A 128 11.96 -11.61 -8.33
C THR A 128 13.37 -11.90 -8.88
N VAL A 129 13.51 -12.25 -10.16
CA VAL A 129 14.83 -12.49 -10.78
C VAL A 129 15.70 -11.22 -10.81
N PRO A 130 15.28 -10.08 -11.39
CA PRO A 130 16.08 -8.86 -11.35
C PRO A 130 16.23 -8.30 -9.93
N VAL A 131 15.21 -8.39 -9.06
CA VAL A 131 15.33 -8.00 -7.64
C VAL A 131 16.42 -8.82 -6.95
N GLY A 132 16.40 -10.15 -7.13
CA GLY A 132 17.41 -11.05 -6.60
C GLY A 132 18.80 -10.75 -7.12
N ALA A 133 18.95 -10.43 -8.41
CA ALA A 133 20.22 -10.03 -8.99
C ALA A 133 20.78 -8.75 -8.35
N ILE A 134 19.92 -7.74 -8.11
CA ILE A 134 20.30 -6.50 -7.40
C ILE A 134 20.77 -6.81 -5.98
N TRP A 135 20.03 -7.66 -5.26
CA TRP A 135 20.34 -7.99 -3.86
C TRP A 135 21.59 -8.86 -3.72
N ILE A 136 21.83 -9.78 -4.65
CA ILE A 136 23.06 -10.58 -4.67
C ILE A 136 24.27 -9.67 -4.94
N SER A 137 24.14 -8.71 -5.85
CA SER A 137 25.16 -7.71 -6.15
C SER A 137 25.20 -6.54 -5.16
N SER A 138 24.44 -6.60 -4.07
CA SER A 138 24.31 -5.48 -3.14
C SER A 138 25.60 -4.98 -2.51
N PRO A 139 26.59 -5.83 -2.13
CA PRO A 139 27.85 -5.31 -1.63
C PRO A 139 28.57 -4.40 -2.63
N ALA A 140 28.44 -4.65 -3.94
CA ALA A 140 29.16 -3.89 -4.97
C ALA A 140 28.56 -2.50 -5.19
N PHE A 141 27.23 -2.34 -5.11
CA PHE A 141 26.62 -1.02 -5.24
C PHE A 141 26.56 -0.28 -3.89
N LEU A 142 26.37 -0.99 -2.78
CA LEU A 142 26.34 -0.37 -1.46
C LEU A 142 27.68 0.24 -1.09
N THR A 143 28.82 -0.32 -1.52
CA THR A 143 30.14 0.30 -1.32
C THR A 143 30.36 1.56 -2.17
N LEU A 144 29.59 1.75 -3.24
CA LEU A 144 29.62 3.01 -4.02
C LEU A 144 28.87 4.14 -3.31
N ILE A 145 27.83 3.78 -2.54
CA ILE A 145 26.98 4.73 -1.82
C ILE A 145 27.53 4.99 -0.41
N LEU A 146 27.99 3.94 0.28
CA LEU A 146 28.44 3.97 1.66
C LEU A 146 29.97 4.07 1.72
N LYS A 147 30.46 5.08 2.43
CA LYS A 147 31.91 5.24 2.69
C LYS A 147 32.50 4.12 3.55
N GLN A 148 31.67 3.40 4.33
CA GLN A 148 32.11 2.36 5.25
C GLN A 148 31.91 0.96 4.63
N ASN A 149 32.99 0.40 4.08
CA ASN A 149 32.94 -0.88 3.36
C ASN A 149 32.44 -2.06 4.21
N HIS A 150 32.78 -2.10 5.50
CA HIS A 150 32.37 -3.21 6.37
C HIS A 150 30.84 -3.25 6.59
N LEU A 151 30.18 -2.09 6.74
CA LEU A 151 28.71 -2.00 6.83
C LEU A 151 28.04 -2.42 5.53
N ALA A 152 28.60 -1.99 4.38
CA ALA A 152 28.08 -2.36 3.07
C ALA A 152 28.11 -3.88 2.84
N VAL A 153 29.20 -4.55 3.23
CA VAL A 153 29.32 -6.01 3.16
C VAL A 153 28.31 -6.69 4.09
N LYS A 154 28.15 -6.21 5.33
CA LYS A 154 27.22 -6.77 6.32
C LYS A 154 25.75 -6.62 5.88
N ALA A 155 25.37 -5.44 5.41
CA ALA A 155 24.05 -5.16 4.85
C ALA A 155 23.78 -6.00 3.58
N GLY A 156 24.80 -6.20 2.75
CA GLY A 156 24.67 -7.03 1.56
C GLY A 156 24.51 -8.53 1.88
N SER A 157 25.18 -9.03 2.93
CA SER A 157 24.95 -10.39 3.40
C SER A 157 23.54 -10.58 3.96
N PHE A 158 23.07 -9.61 4.75
CA PHE A 158 21.68 -9.55 5.21
C PHE A 158 20.68 -9.67 4.05
N LEU A 159 20.84 -8.85 3.00
CA LEU A 159 19.97 -8.88 1.81
C LEU A 159 19.99 -10.23 1.09
N ARG A 160 21.17 -10.84 0.93
CA ARG A 160 21.30 -12.17 0.30
C ARG A 160 20.52 -13.24 1.04
N VAL A 161 20.56 -13.23 2.37
CA VAL A 161 19.79 -14.18 3.18
C VAL A 161 18.29 -13.85 3.13
N SER A 162 17.92 -12.58 3.19
CA SER A 162 16.52 -12.13 3.08
C SER A 162 15.86 -12.53 1.74
N LEU A 163 16.65 -12.70 0.67
CA LEU A 163 16.16 -13.14 -0.64
C LEU A 163 15.38 -14.47 -0.56
N LEU A 164 15.73 -15.36 0.37
CA LEU A 164 15.04 -16.64 0.58
C LEU A 164 13.56 -16.47 0.95
N GLY A 165 13.20 -15.35 1.59
CA GLY A 165 11.83 -15.06 2.03
C GLY A 165 11.00 -14.27 1.02
N ILE A 166 11.63 -13.64 0.03
CA ILE A 166 10.95 -12.74 -0.90
C ILE A 166 9.89 -13.42 -1.76
N PRO A 167 10.13 -14.60 -2.35
CA PRO A 167 9.07 -15.35 -3.05
C PRO A 167 7.86 -15.64 -2.14
N GLY A 168 8.12 -15.91 -0.86
CA GLY A 168 7.09 -16.15 0.14
C GLY A 168 6.23 -14.91 0.41
N TYR A 169 6.88 -13.77 0.62
CA TYR A 169 6.22 -12.47 0.79
C TYR A 169 5.37 -12.10 -0.43
N ALA A 170 5.94 -12.18 -1.64
CA ALA A 170 5.23 -11.86 -2.88
C ALA A 170 4.00 -12.76 -3.10
N SER A 171 4.15 -14.06 -2.86
CA SER A 171 3.05 -15.01 -2.98
C SER A 171 1.94 -14.72 -1.94
N PHE A 172 2.32 -14.37 -0.72
CA PHE A 172 1.36 -13.99 0.32
C PHE A 172 0.57 -12.73 -0.08
N GLU A 173 1.21 -11.70 -0.64
CA GLU A 173 0.52 -10.50 -1.11
C GLU A 173 -0.54 -10.84 -2.18
N ALA A 174 -0.19 -11.68 -3.16
CA ALA A 174 -1.14 -12.09 -4.21
C ALA A 174 -2.31 -12.93 -3.66
N LEU A 175 -2.04 -13.94 -2.83
CA LEU A 175 -3.09 -14.80 -2.24
C LEU A 175 -3.95 -14.04 -1.23
N LYS A 176 -3.39 -13.07 -0.51
CA LYS A 176 -4.15 -12.21 0.40
C LYS A 176 -5.20 -11.43 -0.40
N ARG A 177 -4.83 -10.90 -1.57
CA ARG A 177 -5.75 -10.19 -2.48
C ARG A 177 -6.84 -11.09 -3.07
N PHE A 178 -6.54 -12.38 -3.30
CA PHE A 178 -7.54 -13.37 -3.69
C PHE A 178 -8.71 -13.44 -2.69
N LEU A 179 -8.41 -13.46 -1.39
CA LEU A 179 -9.41 -13.51 -0.33
C LEU A 179 -10.10 -12.17 -0.12
N GLN A 180 -9.34 -11.08 -0.17
CA GLN A 180 -9.87 -9.72 0.00
C GLN A 180 -10.88 -9.34 -1.09
N ALA A 181 -10.60 -9.74 -2.34
CA ALA A 181 -11.56 -9.58 -3.43
C ALA A 181 -12.89 -10.31 -3.22
N GLN A 182 -12.93 -11.31 -2.34
CA GLN A 182 -14.15 -12.05 -1.95
C GLN A 182 -14.78 -11.51 -0.65
N GLY A 183 -14.23 -10.44 -0.07
CA GLY A 183 -14.68 -9.86 1.20
C GLY A 183 -14.09 -10.52 2.46
N ASP A 184 -13.12 -11.43 2.33
CA ASP A 184 -12.44 -12.06 3.46
C ASP A 184 -11.12 -11.36 3.80
N PHE A 185 -11.19 -10.40 4.71
CA PHE A 185 -10.04 -9.66 5.21
C PHE A 185 -9.42 -10.28 6.49
N ASN A 186 -10.10 -11.25 7.11
CA ASN A 186 -9.69 -11.81 8.40
C ASN A 186 -8.61 -12.89 8.27
N THR A 187 -8.68 -13.70 7.21
CA THR A 187 -7.78 -14.86 7.09
C THR A 187 -6.31 -14.45 6.99
N GLY A 188 -6.01 -13.41 6.21
CA GLY A 188 -4.64 -12.87 6.12
C GLY A 188 -4.13 -12.36 7.47
N MET A 189 -4.99 -11.67 8.24
CA MET A 189 -4.66 -11.21 9.59
C MET A 189 -4.34 -12.38 10.52
N ILE A 190 -5.18 -13.43 10.55
CA ILE A 190 -4.98 -14.61 11.40
C ILE A 190 -3.65 -15.30 11.09
N VAL A 191 -3.30 -15.45 9.82
CA VAL A 191 -2.00 -16.00 9.40
C VAL A 191 -0.86 -15.15 9.96
N LEU A 192 -0.96 -13.83 9.89
CA LEU A 192 0.08 -12.93 10.40
C LEU A 192 0.18 -12.90 11.94
N VAL A 193 -0.93 -13.10 12.65
CA VAL A 193 -0.93 -13.26 14.12
C VAL A 193 -0.11 -14.49 14.52
N ILE A 194 -0.04 -15.52 13.68
CA ILE A 194 0.79 -16.70 13.89
C ILE A 194 2.23 -16.45 13.42
N CYS A 195 2.40 -15.88 12.22
CA CYS A 195 3.72 -15.70 11.61
C CYS A 195 4.60 -14.66 12.33
N ALA A 196 4.02 -13.61 12.93
CA ALA A 196 4.81 -12.57 13.62
C ALA A 196 5.54 -13.10 14.87
N PRO A 197 4.89 -13.85 15.79
CA PRO A 197 5.59 -14.53 16.88
C PRO A 197 6.62 -15.55 16.38
N VAL A 198 6.30 -16.31 15.33
CA VAL A 198 7.25 -17.26 14.72
C VAL A 198 8.49 -16.52 14.19
N ASN A 199 8.30 -15.36 13.54
CA ASN A 199 9.40 -14.52 13.11
C ASN A 199 10.27 -14.06 14.29
N ALA A 200 9.66 -13.58 15.38
CA ALA A 200 10.39 -13.16 16.57
C ALA A 200 11.21 -14.32 17.18
N LEU A 201 10.58 -15.50 17.32
CA LEU A 201 11.23 -16.69 17.85
C LEU A 201 12.39 -17.15 16.97
N LEU A 202 12.18 -17.29 15.65
CA LEU A 202 13.21 -17.76 14.73
C LEU A 202 14.35 -16.76 14.59
N SER A 203 14.05 -15.46 14.52
CA SER A 203 15.06 -14.40 14.46
C SER A 203 15.93 -14.42 15.72
N TRP A 204 15.33 -14.54 16.91
CA TRP A 204 16.07 -14.66 18.17
C TRP A 204 16.90 -15.97 18.24
N LEU A 205 16.30 -17.09 17.86
CA LEU A 205 16.94 -18.41 17.91
C LEU A 205 18.18 -18.45 17.01
N PHE A 206 18.05 -18.02 15.75
CA PHE A 206 19.15 -18.06 14.80
C PHE A 206 20.21 -17.00 15.11
N ALA A 207 19.81 -15.78 15.47
CA ALA A 207 20.76 -14.72 15.77
C ALA A 207 21.58 -15.01 17.04
N PHE A 208 20.92 -15.34 18.16
CA PHE A 208 21.59 -15.46 19.46
C PHE A 208 21.94 -16.89 19.82
N ARG A 209 20.99 -17.83 19.73
CA ARG A 209 21.19 -19.19 20.26
C ARG A 209 22.08 -20.05 19.36
N LEU A 210 21.95 -19.89 18.05
CA LEU A 210 22.82 -20.54 17.06
C LEU A 210 24.05 -19.69 16.69
N GLY A 211 24.15 -18.46 17.22
CA GLY A 211 25.30 -17.58 17.00
C GLY A 211 25.49 -17.10 15.56
N MET A 212 24.44 -17.10 14.74
CA MET A 212 24.52 -16.70 13.32
C MET A 212 24.44 -15.17 13.12
N GLY A 213 24.32 -14.39 14.20
CA GLY A 213 24.34 -12.94 14.16
C GLY A 213 23.22 -12.34 13.28
N LEU A 214 23.55 -11.27 12.55
CA LEU A 214 22.58 -10.55 11.71
C LEU A 214 22.01 -11.41 10.57
N GLU A 215 22.82 -12.31 10.00
CA GLU A 215 22.38 -13.26 8.99
C GLU A 215 21.36 -14.25 9.56
N GLY A 216 21.54 -14.66 10.82
CA GLY A 216 20.54 -15.45 11.55
C GLY A 216 19.20 -14.74 11.69
N ALA A 217 19.21 -13.45 12.05
CA ALA A 217 17.99 -12.64 12.12
C ALA A 217 17.29 -12.54 10.75
N ALA A 218 18.06 -12.32 9.68
CA ALA A 218 17.54 -12.30 8.31
C ALA A 218 16.93 -13.65 7.91
N LEU A 219 17.58 -14.75 8.27
CA LEU A 219 17.11 -16.11 7.98
C LEU A 219 15.80 -16.43 8.71
N GLY A 220 15.68 -16.00 9.97
CA GLY A 220 14.45 -16.17 10.75
C GLY A 220 13.26 -15.46 10.10
N ALA A 221 13.48 -14.20 9.68
CA ALA A 221 12.49 -13.44 8.93
C ALA A 221 12.16 -14.06 7.56
N ALA A 222 13.17 -14.56 6.85
CA ALA A 222 12.99 -15.22 5.57
C ALA A 222 12.15 -16.51 5.70
N ALA A 223 12.45 -17.34 6.70
CA ALA A 223 11.68 -18.55 6.99
C ALA A 223 10.22 -18.24 7.35
N ALA A 224 10.00 -17.23 8.18
CA ALA A 224 8.65 -16.78 8.53
C ALA A 224 7.89 -16.22 7.31
N ASN A 225 8.55 -15.50 6.39
CA ASN A 225 7.95 -15.05 5.15
C ASN A 225 7.53 -16.20 4.23
N THR A 226 8.33 -17.26 4.14
CA THR A 226 7.99 -18.47 3.35
C THR A 226 6.85 -19.27 3.99
N LEU A 227 6.68 -19.19 5.32
CA LEU A 227 5.56 -19.81 6.02
C LEU A 227 4.21 -19.13 5.72
N ARG A 228 4.19 -17.80 5.53
CA ARG A 228 2.97 -17.00 5.30
C ARG A 228 2.06 -17.56 4.18
N PRO A 229 2.53 -17.73 2.93
CA PRO A 229 1.66 -18.22 1.85
C PRO A 229 1.23 -19.67 2.09
N THR A 230 2.07 -20.49 2.74
CA THR A 230 1.75 -21.89 3.04
C THR A 230 0.56 -21.99 3.99
N LEU A 231 0.59 -21.24 5.10
CA LEU A 231 -0.55 -21.18 6.03
C LEU A 231 -1.79 -20.60 5.37
N LEU A 232 -1.63 -19.59 4.51
CA LEU A 232 -2.74 -18.99 3.79
C LEU A 232 -3.42 -19.97 2.83
N LEU A 233 -2.63 -20.79 2.11
CA LEU A 233 -3.14 -21.87 1.26
C LEU A 233 -3.89 -22.94 2.07
N VAL A 234 -3.38 -23.30 3.26
CA VAL A 234 -4.06 -24.22 4.16
C VAL A 234 -5.42 -23.65 4.58
N CYS A 235 -5.49 -22.37 4.93
CA CYS A 235 -6.76 -21.71 5.24
C CYS A 235 -7.73 -21.69 4.04
N ILE A 236 -7.22 -21.40 2.83
CA ILE A 236 -8.03 -21.43 1.59
C ILE A 236 -8.56 -22.84 1.33
N TYR A 237 -7.75 -23.88 1.53
CA TYR A 237 -8.16 -25.28 1.35
C TYR A 237 -9.35 -25.65 2.22
N PHE A 238 -9.36 -25.23 3.50
CA PHE A 238 -10.49 -25.51 4.41
C PHE A 238 -11.73 -24.63 4.15
N LYS A 239 -11.58 -23.44 3.54
CA LYS A 239 -12.69 -22.53 3.23
C LYS A 239 -13.30 -22.82 1.85
N LYS A 240 -14.17 -23.83 1.79
CA LYS A 240 -14.88 -24.25 0.56
C LYS A 240 -15.60 -23.12 -0.18
N SER A 241 -16.10 -22.10 0.53
CA SER A 241 -16.78 -20.93 -0.09
C SER A 241 -15.87 -20.14 -1.05
N THR A 242 -14.55 -20.25 -0.90
CA THR A 242 -13.59 -19.53 -1.75
C THR A 242 -13.22 -20.29 -3.02
N HIS A 243 -13.56 -21.58 -3.09
CA HIS A 243 -13.13 -22.48 -4.17
C HIS A 243 -13.80 -22.14 -5.50
N GLU A 244 -14.99 -21.54 -5.48
CA GLU A 244 -15.68 -21.04 -6.69
C GLU A 244 -14.85 -19.99 -7.44
N CYS A 245 -13.98 -19.27 -6.74
CA CYS A 245 -13.11 -18.27 -7.35
C CYS A 245 -11.80 -18.86 -7.92
N TRP A 246 -11.55 -20.16 -7.72
CA TRP A 246 -10.35 -20.84 -8.18
C TRP A 246 -10.67 -21.82 -9.32
N PRO A 247 -10.40 -21.46 -10.59
CA PRO A 247 -10.74 -22.32 -11.73
C PRO A 247 -9.79 -23.51 -11.91
N GLY A 248 -8.85 -23.74 -10.99
CA GLY A 248 -7.72 -24.65 -11.19
C GLY A 248 -6.60 -24.01 -12.02
N PHE A 249 -5.46 -24.72 -12.11
CA PHE A 249 -4.34 -24.25 -12.91
C PHE A 249 -4.66 -24.36 -14.40
N THR A 250 -4.62 -23.23 -15.11
CA THR A 250 -4.98 -23.18 -16.53
C THR A 250 -3.86 -22.52 -17.34
N HIS A 251 -3.58 -23.01 -18.54
CA HIS A 251 -2.61 -22.40 -19.47
C HIS A 251 -2.93 -20.94 -19.83
N ARG A 252 -4.20 -20.51 -19.66
CA ARG A 252 -4.64 -19.10 -19.80
C ARG A 252 -3.89 -18.14 -18.86
N ALA A 253 -3.27 -18.67 -17.79
CA ALA A 253 -2.40 -17.88 -16.91
C ALA A 253 -1.15 -17.34 -17.63
N PHE A 254 -0.74 -17.93 -18.76
CA PHE A 254 0.38 -17.47 -19.58
C PHE A 254 -0.02 -16.53 -20.73
N GLN A 255 -1.28 -16.13 -20.81
CA GLN A 255 -1.83 -15.31 -21.89
C GLN A 255 -2.44 -14.01 -21.36
N SER A 256 -2.54 -12.98 -22.23
CA SER A 256 -3.20 -11.70 -21.98
C SER A 256 -2.65 -10.90 -20.79
N TRP A 257 -1.32 -10.75 -20.71
CA TRP A 257 -0.65 -10.05 -19.60
C TRP A 257 -0.70 -8.52 -19.69
N GLY A 258 -1.05 -7.95 -20.85
CA GLY A 258 -0.98 -6.50 -21.10
C GLY A 258 -1.63 -5.63 -20.02
N PRO A 259 -2.91 -5.85 -19.67
CA PRO A 259 -3.58 -5.06 -18.63
C PRO A 259 -2.92 -5.21 -17.25
N MET A 260 -2.52 -6.43 -16.89
CA MET A 260 -1.92 -6.70 -15.58
C MET A 260 -0.53 -6.07 -15.47
N VAL A 261 0.34 -6.26 -16.47
CA VAL A 261 1.68 -5.64 -16.50
C VAL A 261 1.58 -4.12 -16.46
N ARG A 262 0.66 -3.52 -17.22
CA ARG A 262 0.45 -2.05 -17.21
C ARG A 262 0.01 -1.55 -15.84
N LEU A 263 -0.97 -2.23 -15.21
CA LEU A 263 -1.47 -1.86 -13.89
C LEU A 263 -0.42 -2.07 -12.81
N SER A 264 0.32 -3.18 -12.85
CA SER A 264 1.42 -3.48 -11.94
C SER A 264 2.54 -2.48 -12.06
N ALA A 265 2.99 -2.16 -13.29
CA ALA A 265 4.03 -1.16 -13.51
C ALA A 265 3.61 0.22 -12.99
N ALA A 266 2.36 0.63 -13.24
CA ALA A 266 1.82 1.88 -12.71
C ALA A 266 1.79 1.87 -11.17
N GLY A 267 1.24 0.82 -10.55
CA GLY A 267 1.15 0.69 -9.10
C GLY A 267 2.52 0.71 -8.41
N SER A 268 3.45 -0.09 -8.92
CA SER A 268 4.84 -0.11 -8.44
C SER A 268 5.55 1.22 -8.62
N ALA A 269 5.34 1.92 -9.74
CA ALA A 269 5.93 3.25 -9.94
C ALA A 269 5.43 4.25 -8.89
N VAL A 270 4.14 4.21 -8.51
CA VAL A 270 3.60 5.08 -7.45
C VAL A 270 4.25 4.77 -6.11
N THR A 271 4.21 3.50 -5.70
CA THR A 271 4.70 3.09 -4.39
C THR A 271 6.19 3.37 -4.26
N LEU A 272 6.98 3.09 -5.31
CA LEU A 272 8.40 3.44 -5.34
C LEU A 272 8.63 4.95 -5.28
N ALA A 273 7.85 5.74 -6.03
CA ALA A 273 7.96 7.20 -6.04
C ALA A 273 7.68 7.82 -4.68
N GLU A 274 6.63 7.37 -4.00
CA GLU A 274 6.26 7.85 -2.67
C GLU A 274 7.33 7.50 -1.63
N TRP A 275 7.79 6.24 -1.61
CA TRP A 275 8.74 5.78 -0.61
C TRP A 275 10.12 6.43 -0.82
N ALA A 276 10.58 6.51 -2.07
CA ALA A 276 11.85 7.14 -2.37
C ALA A 276 11.86 8.65 -2.06
N ALA A 277 10.71 9.34 -2.13
CA ALA A 277 10.62 10.75 -1.74
C ALA A 277 10.95 10.96 -0.25
N PHE A 278 10.43 10.10 0.64
CA PHE A 278 10.76 10.17 2.08
C PHE A 278 12.24 9.87 2.37
N GLU A 279 12.85 8.99 1.59
CA GLU A 279 14.28 8.67 1.70
C GLU A 279 15.17 9.83 1.23
N ILE A 280 14.82 10.48 0.12
CA ILE A 280 15.52 11.69 -0.35
C ILE A 280 15.50 12.78 0.72
N ILE A 281 14.33 12.97 1.35
CA ILE A 281 14.15 13.94 2.43
C ILE A 281 14.95 13.54 3.67
N THR A 282 14.98 12.27 4.02
CA THR A 282 15.79 11.79 5.16
C THR A 282 17.29 12.02 4.88
N VAL A 283 17.74 11.81 3.64
CA VAL A 283 19.10 12.13 3.21
C VAL A 283 19.36 13.64 3.23
N SER A 284 18.41 14.50 2.82
CA SER A 284 18.60 15.95 2.91
C SER A 284 18.76 16.42 4.35
N THR A 285 17.98 15.87 5.28
CA THR A 285 18.11 16.15 6.72
C THR A 285 19.46 15.75 7.29
N SER A 286 20.11 14.72 6.74
CA SER A 286 21.44 14.29 7.19
C SER A 286 22.52 15.36 7.06
N TYR A 287 22.34 16.34 6.16
CA TYR A 287 23.25 17.48 5.99
C TYR A 287 23.09 18.57 7.07
N MET A 288 21.99 18.56 7.82
CA MET A 288 21.71 19.59 8.83
C MET A 288 22.40 19.27 10.16
N SER A 289 22.04 18.14 10.80
CA SER A 289 22.79 17.59 11.93
C SER A 289 22.35 16.17 12.28
N THR A 290 23.19 15.46 13.04
CA THR A 290 22.87 14.12 13.56
C THR A 290 21.61 14.10 14.43
N MET A 291 21.36 15.16 15.21
CA MET A 291 20.15 15.28 16.05
C MET A 291 18.88 15.44 15.20
N HIS A 292 18.93 16.23 14.13
CA HIS A 292 17.78 16.40 13.23
C HIS A 292 17.49 15.15 12.42
N LEU A 293 18.53 14.44 11.98
CA LEU A 293 18.38 13.16 11.30
C LEU A 293 17.70 12.13 12.21
N ALA A 294 18.13 12.02 13.47
CA ALA A 294 17.49 11.14 14.45
C ALA A 294 16.02 11.52 14.68
N ALA A 295 15.73 12.82 14.81
CA ALA A 295 14.35 13.30 14.95
C ALA A 295 13.50 12.98 13.71
N GLN A 296 14.03 13.18 12.50
CA GLN A 296 13.34 12.87 11.26
C GLN A 296 13.02 11.38 11.13
N THR A 297 13.94 10.50 11.48
CA THR A 297 13.67 9.05 11.50
C THR A 297 12.52 8.70 12.45
N ILE A 298 12.47 9.32 13.64
CA ILE A 298 11.37 9.12 14.60
C ILE A 298 10.03 9.61 14.02
N LEU A 299 10.02 10.81 13.43
CA LEU A 299 8.83 11.41 12.83
C LEU A 299 8.30 10.58 11.65
N THR A 300 9.18 10.18 10.73
CA THR A 300 8.83 9.34 9.57
C THR A 300 8.32 7.96 10.00
N THR A 301 8.99 7.31 10.96
CA THR A 301 8.54 6.01 11.50
C THR A 301 7.16 6.11 12.12
N THR A 302 6.95 7.15 12.94
CA THR A 302 5.65 7.42 13.57
C THR A 302 4.57 7.68 12.50
N SER A 303 4.91 8.45 11.47
CA SER A 303 4.02 8.77 10.35
C SER A 303 3.61 7.50 9.57
N ILE A 304 4.56 6.59 9.30
CA ILE A 304 4.29 5.30 8.63
C ILE A 304 3.34 4.44 9.45
N VAL A 305 3.51 4.37 10.78
CA VAL A 305 2.60 3.61 11.64
C VAL A 305 1.17 4.16 11.54
N MET A 306 1.01 5.48 11.57
CA MET A 306 -0.31 6.13 11.45
C MET A 306 -0.91 5.97 10.04
N TRP A 307 -0.08 6.02 8.99
CA TRP A 307 -0.49 5.88 7.58
C TRP A 307 -1.14 4.54 7.27
N HIS A 308 -0.78 3.46 7.97
CA HIS A 308 -1.41 2.16 7.78
C HIS A 308 -2.94 2.17 8.06
N ILE A 309 -3.43 3.13 8.87
CA ILE A 309 -4.86 3.29 9.16
C ILE A 309 -5.64 3.73 7.90
N PRO A 310 -5.37 4.91 7.31
CA PRO A 310 -6.03 5.33 6.08
C PRO A 310 -5.67 4.42 4.89
N PHE A 311 -4.45 3.90 4.79
CA PHE A 311 -4.10 2.98 3.71
C PHE A 311 -4.97 1.70 3.72
N SER A 312 -5.25 1.16 4.90
CA SER A 312 -6.15 0.00 5.07
C SER A 312 -7.58 0.31 4.63
N LEU A 313 -8.10 1.50 5.00
CA LEU A 313 -9.40 1.94 4.50
C LEU A 313 -9.38 2.08 2.97
N GLY A 314 -8.29 2.60 2.40
CA GLY A 314 -8.11 2.76 0.95
C GLY A 314 -8.21 1.43 0.19
N VAL A 315 -7.64 0.36 0.73
CA VAL A 315 -7.74 -1.00 0.16
C VAL A 315 -9.16 -1.55 0.27
N ALA A 316 -9.83 -1.35 1.41
CA ALA A 316 -11.22 -1.76 1.59
C ALA A 316 -12.15 -1.01 0.62
N VAL A 317 -11.95 0.29 0.46
CA VAL A 317 -12.70 1.16 -0.46
C VAL A 317 -12.45 0.76 -1.91
N SER A 318 -11.19 0.51 -2.29
CA SER A 318 -10.85 0.01 -3.63
C SER A 318 -11.60 -1.27 -3.96
N THR A 319 -11.63 -2.22 -3.01
CA THR A 319 -12.33 -3.50 -3.19
C THR A 319 -13.83 -3.27 -3.38
N ARG A 320 -14.45 -2.46 -2.53
CA ARG A 320 -15.89 -2.22 -2.55
C ARG A 320 -16.34 -1.44 -3.80
N ILE A 321 -15.56 -0.44 -4.22
CA ILE A 321 -15.81 0.27 -5.48
C ILE A 321 -15.59 -0.67 -6.66
N GLY A 322 -14.54 -1.50 -6.62
CA GLY A 322 -14.28 -2.54 -7.62
C GLY A 322 -15.47 -3.49 -7.80
N HIS A 323 -16.09 -3.95 -6.70
CA HIS A 323 -17.31 -4.77 -6.75
C HIS A 323 -18.47 -4.07 -7.44
N LEU A 324 -18.74 -2.80 -7.10
CA LEU A 324 -19.87 -2.06 -7.68
C LEU A 324 -19.65 -1.72 -9.14
N ILE A 325 -18.42 -1.37 -9.53
CA ILE A 325 -18.06 -1.10 -10.93
C ILE A 325 -18.12 -2.38 -11.75
N GLY A 326 -17.61 -3.50 -11.22
CA GLY A 326 -17.75 -4.82 -11.84
C GLY A 326 -19.21 -5.21 -12.06
N GLY A 327 -20.08 -4.98 -11.08
CA GLY A 327 -21.53 -5.21 -11.18
C GLY A 327 -22.31 -4.17 -11.99
N GLY A 328 -21.65 -3.16 -12.57
CA GLY A 328 -22.30 -2.10 -13.35
C GLY A 328 -23.08 -1.06 -12.52
N HIS A 329 -22.98 -1.08 -11.19
CA HIS A 329 -23.70 -0.20 -10.27
C HIS A 329 -23.01 1.16 -10.07
N VAL A 330 -22.80 1.91 -11.15
CA VAL A 330 -22.06 3.20 -11.14
C VAL A 330 -22.67 4.25 -10.21
N ALA A 331 -24.00 4.36 -10.19
CA ALA A 331 -24.69 5.35 -9.35
C ALA A 331 -24.47 5.07 -7.85
N ALA A 332 -24.50 3.79 -7.45
CA ALA A 332 -24.19 3.39 -6.09
C ALA A 332 -22.73 3.69 -5.73
N ALA A 333 -21.79 3.37 -6.64
CA ALA A 333 -20.36 3.64 -6.45
C ALA A 333 -20.07 5.14 -6.23
N ARG A 334 -20.71 6.02 -6.99
CA ARG A 334 -20.59 7.48 -6.80
C ARG A 334 -21.16 7.94 -5.45
N ARG A 335 -22.32 7.41 -5.05
CA ARG A 335 -22.96 7.77 -3.77
C ARG A 335 -22.09 7.37 -2.57
N ILE A 336 -21.57 6.14 -2.53
CA ILE A 336 -20.75 5.68 -1.40
C ILE A 336 -19.40 6.40 -1.31
N THR A 337 -18.87 6.90 -2.43
CA THR A 337 -17.60 7.64 -2.46
C THR A 337 -17.67 8.92 -1.63
N ILE A 338 -18.86 9.54 -1.52
CA ILE A 338 -19.07 10.71 -0.63
C ILE A 338 -18.88 10.32 0.84
N LEU A 339 -19.46 9.19 1.28
CA LEU A 339 -19.26 8.67 2.63
C LEU A 339 -17.77 8.38 2.87
N TYR A 340 -17.10 7.74 1.91
CA TYR A 340 -15.68 7.43 2.05
C TYR A 340 -14.83 8.70 2.17
N GLY A 341 -15.13 9.75 1.39
CA GLY A 341 -14.47 11.05 1.54
C GLY A 341 -14.60 11.61 2.96
N ILE A 342 -15.80 11.54 3.55
CA ILE A 342 -16.04 11.96 4.95
C ILE A 342 -15.22 11.09 5.92
N LEU A 343 -15.16 9.77 5.71
CA LEU A 343 -14.39 8.86 6.55
C LEU A 343 -12.88 9.12 6.47
N PHE A 344 -12.32 9.40 5.29
CA PHE A 344 -10.90 9.75 5.16
C PHE A 344 -10.56 11.07 5.84
N VAL A 345 -11.43 12.08 5.72
CA VAL A 345 -11.24 13.34 6.45
C VAL A 345 -11.30 13.09 7.95
N ALA A 346 -12.29 12.35 8.44
CA ALA A 346 -12.43 12.01 9.86
C ALA A 346 -11.22 11.21 10.39
N LEU A 347 -10.72 10.23 9.64
CA LEU A 347 -9.51 9.47 9.99
C LEU A 347 -8.25 10.34 9.96
N GLY A 348 -8.14 11.27 9.02
CA GLY A 348 -7.04 12.22 8.97
C GLY A 348 -6.99 13.09 10.22
N PHE A 349 -8.14 13.65 10.63
CA PHE A 349 -8.25 14.41 11.88
C PHE A 349 -8.00 13.54 13.12
N PHE A 350 -8.48 12.29 13.13
CA PHE A 350 -8.18 11.34 14.20
C PHE A 350 -6.67 11.09 14.31
N ASN A 351 -5.99 10.78 13.20
CA ASN A 351 -4.55 10.57 13.17
C ASN A 351 -3.79 11.80 13.65
N GLY A 352 -4.15 12.98 13.13
CA GLY A 352 -3.55 14.26 13.53
C GLY A 352 -3.76 14.55 15.02
N ALA A 353 -4.97 14.31 15.56
CA ALA A 353 -5.28 14.50 16.96
C ALA A 353 -4.47 13.57 17.87
N VAL A 354 -4.34 12.29 17.50
CA VAL A 354 -3.50 11.32 18.23
C VAL A 354 -2.05 11.80 18.26
N LEU A 355 -1.47 12.17 17.11
CA LEU A 355 -0.09 12.66 17.06
C LEU A 355 0.11 13.95 17.86
N PHE A 356 -0.85 14.87 17.81
CA PHE A 356 -0.79 16.11 18.57
C PHE A 356 -0.85 15.87 20.09
N LEU A 357 -1.80 15.05 20.56
CA LEU A 357 -1.98 14.75 21.98
C LEU A 357 -0.79 13.99 22.56
N PHE A 358 -0.22 13.05 21.79
CA PHE A 358 0.88 12.21 22.23
C PHE A 358 2.28 12.75 21.85
N ARG A 359 2.38 13.98 21.31
CA ARG A 359 3.65 14.54 20.80
C ARG A 359 4.82 14.51 21.80
N ASN A 360 4.52 14.73 23.09
CA ASN A 360 5.53 14.76 24.15
C ASN A 360 5.89 13.34 24.66
N TYR A 361 5.04 12.35 24.38
CA TYR A 361 5.21 10.97 24.83
C TYR A 361 5.91 10.10 23.78
N ILE A 362 5.76 10.41 22.49
CA ILE A 362 6.36 9.65 21.39
C ILE A 362 7.89 9.68 21.45
N GLY A 363 8.51 10.86 21.56
CA GLY A 363 9.98 11.00 21.59
C GLY A 363 10.67 10.13 22.66
N PRO A 364 10.19 10.13 23.92
CA PRO A 364 10.71 9.26 24.97
C PRO A 364 10.70 7.75 24.70
N PHE A 365 9.81 7.24 23.83
CA PHE A 365 9.83 5.82 23.44
C PHE A 365 11.03 5.47 22.55
N TYR A 366 11.56 6.43 21.79
CA TYR A 366 12.62 6.19 20.81
C TYR A 366 14.02 6.57 21.31
N THR A 367 14.13 7.61 22.15
CA THR A 367 15.45 8.12 22.56
C THR A 367 15.45 8.71 23.96
N SER A 368 16.62 8.65 24.60
CA SER A 368 16.92 9.29 25.89
C SER A 368 17.45 10.72 25.74
N ASP A 369 17.81 11.15 24.53
CA ASP A 369 18.34 12.49 24.27
C ASP A 369 17.23 13.56 24.28
N GLU A 370 17.31 14.47 25.24
CA GLU A 370 16.35 15.55 25.43
C GLU A 370 16.31 16.56 24.27
N SER A 371 17.44 16.76 23.58
CA SER A 371 17.53 17.65 22.42
C SER A 371 16.71 17.09 21.25
N VAL A 372 16.84 15.79 20.99
CA VAL A 372 16.08 15.09 19.94
C VAL A 372 14.59 15.06 20.29
N ARG A 373 14.24 14.78 21.55
CA ARG A 373 12.84 14.81 22.02
C ARG A 373 12.17 16.16 21.78
N ARG A 374 12.87 17.26 22.06
CA ARG A 374 12.36 18.61 21.83
C ARG A 374 12.10 18.90 20.35
N ILE A 375 13.03 18.49 19.47
CA ILE A 375 12.86 18.63 18.02
C ILE A 375 11.64 17.82 17.55
N VAL A 376 11.50 16.58 18.00
CA VAL A 376 10.35 15.70 17.68
C VAL A 376 9.03 16.35 18.14
N ALA A 377 8.95 16.76 19.41
CA ALA A 377 7.71 17.33 19.97
C ALA A 377 7.27 18.62 19.25
N ASN A 378 8.22 19.48 18.87
CA ASN A 378 7.95 20.72 18.14
C ASN A 378 7.50 20.44 16.70
N THR A 379 8.12 19.47 16.03
CA THR A 379 7.84 19.15 14.61
C THR A 379 6.59 18.28 14.44
N MET A 380 6.17 17.56 15.50
CA MET A 380 5.01 16.67 15.46
C MET A 380 3.72 17.37 15.03
N LEU A 381 3.58 18.68 15.28
CA LEU A 381 2.42 19.44 14.81
C LEU A 381 2.36 19.49 13.26
N ALA A 382 3.50 19.66 12.60
CA ALA A 382 3.57 19.61 11.14
C ALA A 382 3.24 18.20 10.62
N VAL A 383 3.74 17.15 11.27
CA VAL A 383 3.38 15.75 10.94
C VAL A 383 1.88 15.49 11.13
N ALA A 384 1.29 16.02 12.21
CA ALA A 384 -0.14 15.90 12.46
C ALA A 384 -0.98 16.57 11.36
N ALA A 385 -0.56 17.74 10.87
CA ALA A 385 -1.21 18.40 9.73
C ALA A 385 -1.04 17.60 8.42
N PHE A 386 0.15 17.03 8.19
CA PHE A 386 0.41 16.14 7.06
C PHE A 386 -0.53 14.93 7.03
N GLN A 387 -0.75 14.27 8.16
CA GLN A 387 -1.65 13.11 8.25
C GLN A 387 -3.09 13.40 7.78
N VAL A 388 -3.58 14.63 7.95
CA VAL A 388 -4.92 15.03 7.48
C VAL A 388 -4.98 15.00 5.95
N VAL A 389 -4.00 15.62 5.30
CA VAL A 389 -3.93 15.70 3.84
C VAL A 389 -3.62 14.35 3.22
N ASP A 390 -2.67 13.63 3.81
CA ASP A 390 -2.24 12.31 3.37
C ASP A 390 -3.37 11.26 3.42
N SER A 391 -4.23 11.33 4.44
CA SER A 391 -5.45 10.50 4.50
C SER A 391 -6.39 10.75 3.30
N ILE A 392 -6.53 11.99 2.85
CA ILE A 392 -7.36 12.32 1.68
C ILE A 392 -6.73 11.74 0.41
N VAL A 393 -5.41 11.87 0.24
CA VAL A 393 -4.66 11.26 -0.88
C VAL A 393 -4.82 9.74 -0.88
N CYS A 394 -4.72 9.08 0.28
CA CYS A 394 -4.98 7.65 0.41
C CYS A 394 -6.38 7.25 -0.06
N GLY A 395 -7.38 8.08 0.26
CA GLY A 395 -8.76 7.86 -0.18
C GLY A 395 -8.94 8.01 -1.69
N CYS A 396 -8.37 9.05 -2.27
CA CYS A 396 -8.39 9.29 -3.72
C CYS A 396 -7.73 8.13 -4.47
N ASN A 397 -6.54 7.70 -4.03
CA ASN A 397 -5.86 6.54 -4.58
C ASN A 397 -6.66 5.24 -4.42
N GLY A 398 -7.35 5.04 -3.29
CA GLY A 398 -8.28 3.91 -3.10
C GLY A 398 -9.41 3.88 -4.14
N VAL A 399 -10.05 5.02 -4.39
CA VAL A 399 -11.13 5.16 -5.38
C VAL A 399 -10.60 4.95 -6.81
N LEU A 400 -9.46 5.56 -7.16
CA LEU A 400 -8.85 5.42 -8.47
C LEU A 400 -8.45 3.98 -8.80
N ARG A 401 -7.94 3.22 -7.80
CA ARG A 401 -7.72 1.77 -7.94
C ARG A 401 -9.02 1.04 -8.23
N GLY A 402 -10.07 1.26 -7.44
CA GLY A 402 -11.39 0.66 -7.68
C GLY A 402 -11.97 0.93 -9.07
N LEU A 403 -11.65 2.08 -9.67
CA LEU A 403 -12.05 2.49 -11.02
C LEU A 403 -11.14 1.99 -12.16
N ALA A 404 -10.09 1.22 -11.84
CA ALA A 404 -9.00 0.84 -12.75
C ALA A 404 -8.26 2.03 -13.39
N ARG A 405 -8.18 3.16 -12.69
CA ARG A 405 -7.55 4.41 -13.13
C ARG A 405 -6.33 4.81 -12.29
N GLN A 406 -5.73 3.86 -11.59
CA GLN A 406 -4.54 4.06 -10.75
C GLN A 406 -3.33 4.65 -11.50
N SER A 407 -3.24 4.47 -12.82
CA SER A 407 -2.19 5.10 -13.63
C SER A 407 -2.26 6.62 -13.68
N VAL A 408 -3.45 7.22 -13.49
CA VAL A 408 -3.59 8.67 -13.43
C VAL A 408 -3.06 9.20 -12.10
N GLY A 409 -3.46 8.57 -10.98
CA GLY A 409 -2.90 8.88 -9.66
C GLY A 409 -1.38 8.73 -9.65
N ALA A 410 -0.87 7.66 -10.27
CA ALA A 410 0.57 7.43 -10.44
C ALA A 410 1.33 8.62 -11.03
N TRP A 411 0.86 9.15 -12.15
CA TRP A 411 1.51 10.29 -12.80
C TRP A 411 1.39 11.56 -11.97
N VAL A 412 0.22 11.81 -11.37
CA VAL A 412 0.01 12.99 -10.52
C VAL A 412 0.96 12.95 -9.33
N VAL A 413 0.99 11.85 -8.58
CA VAL A 413 1.87 11.65 -7.42
C VAL A 413 3.33 11.81 -7.83
N PHE A 414 3.77 11.15 -8.90
CA PHE A 414 5.15 11.24 -9.39
C PHE A 414 5.55 12.68 -9.73
N PHE A 415 4.77 13.37 -10.58
CA PHE A 415 5.13 14.72 -11.01
C PHE A 415 5.09 15.71 -9.85
N VAL A 416 4.05 15.66 -9.02
CA VAL A 416 3.94 16.59 -7.90
C VAL A 416 5.03 16.33 -6.86
N ASN A 417 5.33 15.07 -6.53
CA ASN A 417 6.38 14.77 -5.55
C ASN A 417 7.77 15.21 -6.04
N TYR A 418 8.17 14.86 -7.25
CA TYR A 418 9.54 15.10 -7.71
C TYR A 418 9.79 16.50 -8.28
N PHE A 419 8.78 17.18 -8.82
CA PHE A 419 8.95 18.52 -9.39
C PHE A 419 8.46 19.64 -8.47
N ALA A 420 7.68 19.34 -7.43
CA ALA A 420 7.20 20.34 -6.49
C ALA A 420 7.51 19.97 -5.03
N ALA A 421 6.93 18.89 -4.49
CA ALA A 421 6.95 18.59 -3.05
C ALA A 421 8.37 18.43 -2.50
N VAL A 422 9.18 17.56 -3.10
CA VAL A 422 10.56 17.27 -2.65
C VAL A 422 11.48 18.47 -2.83
N PRO A 423 11.56 19.13 -4.01
CA PRO A 423 12.38 20.33 -4.16
C PRO A 423 11.99 21.46 -3.20
N ILE A 424 10.69 21.70 -3.00
CA ILE A 424 10.19 22.72 -2.06
C ILE A 424 10.51 22.33 -0.62
N ALA A 425 10.35 21.06 -0.24
CA ALA A 425 10.69 20.57 1.10
C ALA A 425 12.17 20.77 1.40
N VAL A 426 13.07 20.38 0.48
CA VAL A 426 14.52 20.58 0.63
C VAL A 426 14.89 22.06 0.68
N TRP A 427 14.23 22.89 -0.15
CA TRP A 427 14.46 24.34 -0.14
C TRP A 427 13.97 25.00 1.15
N LEU A 428 12.82 24.62 1.70
CA LEU A 428 12.33 25.14 2.99
C LEU A 428 13.16 24.63 4.17
N GLU A 429 13.71 23.42 4.07
CA GLU A 429 14.57 22.82 5.08
C GLU A 429 15.93 23.51 5.18
N LEU A 430 16.66 23.55 4.06
CA LEU A 430 18.07 23.99 4.00
C LEU A 430 18.23 25.46 3.56
N GLY A 431 17.15 26.08 3.10
CA GLY A 431 17.15 27.45 2.59
C GLY A 431 17.28 28.52 3.67
N PRO A 432 17.27 29.80 3.26
CA PRO A 432 17.54 30.95 4.13
C PRO A 432 16.48 31.18 5.21
N LEU A 433 15.32 30.52 5.10
CA LEU A 433 14.23 30.61 6.07
C LEU A 433 14.50 29.82 7.36
N HIS A 434 15.53 28.97 7.39
CA HIS A 434 15.96 28.18 8.56
C HIS A 434 14.81 27.44 9.27
N LEU A 435 13.83 26.93 8.51
CA LEU A 435 12.66 26.23 9.06
C LEU A 435 12.98 24.80 9.51
N GLY A 436 14.14 24.26 9.14
CA GLY A 436 14.59 22.92 9.51
C GLY A 436 13.53 21.87 9.16
N LEU A 437 13.24 20.96 10.10
CA LEU A 437 12.25 19.90 9.88
C LEU A 437 10.82 20.42 9.66
N ASN A 438 10.44 21.56 10.26
CA ASN A 438 9.12 22.14 9.97
C ASN A 438 9.00 22.57 8.51
N GLY A 439 10.11 22.99 7.89
CA GLY A 439 10.19 23.30 6.46
C GLY A 439 9.95 22.07 5.59
N VAL A 440 10.60 20.95 5.93
CA VAL A 440 10.40 19.64 5.27
C VAL A 440 8.92 19.27 5.22
N TRP A 441 8.30 19.15 6.40
CA TRP A 441 6.92 18.68 6.50
C TRP A 441 5.93 19.67 5.88
N SER A 442 6.21 20.98 5.92
CA SER A 442 5.40 21.99 5.21
C SER A 442 5.46 21.81 3.69
N GLY A 443 6.64 21.52 3.13
CA GLY A 443 6.80 21.24 1.70
C GLY A 443 6.04 19.98 1.27
N ILE A 444 6.11 18.92 2.05
CA ILE A 444 5.36 17.68 1.80
C ILE A 444 3.84 17.95 1.88
N ILE A 445 3.36 18.66 2.92
CA ILE A 445 1.94 19.04 3.04
C ILE A 445 1.45 19.78 1.79
N GLY A 446 2.22 20.77 1.33
CA GLY A 446 1.89 21.53 0.12
C GLY A 446 1.79 20.63 -1.12
N GLY A 447 2.76 19.73 -1.31
CA GLY A 447 2.73 18.74 -2.37
C GLY A 447 1.52 17.80 -2.32
N SER A 448 1.29 17.18 -1.17
CA SER A 448 0.14 16.29 -0.95
C SER A 448 -1.20 17.01 -1.12
N ALA A 449 -1.29 18.29 -0.77
CA ALA A 449 -2.50 19.09 -0.98
C ALA A 449 -2.78 19.31 -2.47
N VAL A 450 -1.73 19.54 -3.28
CA VAL A 450 -1.85 19.63 -4.73
C VAL A 450 -2.27 18.28 -5.33
N ILE A 451 -1.68 17.17 -4.88
CA ILE A 451 -2.08 15.81 -5.30
C ILE A 451 -3.56 15.59 -5.02
N ALA A 452 -3.99 15.82 -3.76
CA ALA A 452 -5.38 15.66 -3.36
C ALA A 452 -6.33 16.52 -4.21
N ALA A 453 -5.98 17.79 -4.45
CA ALA A 453 -6.81 18.68 -5.27
C ALA A 453 -6.96 18.17 -6.71
N VAL A 454 -5.85 17.78 -7.34
CA VAL A 454 -5.85 17.27 -8.72
C VAL A 454 -6.65 15.98 -8.84
N GLU A 455 -6.44 15.03 -7.91
CA GLU A 455 -7.16 13.75 -7.92
C GLU A 455 -8.66 13.93 -7.65
N VAL A 456 -9.06 14.80 -6.72
CA VAL A 456 -10.47 15.12 -6.46
C VAL A 456 -11.12 15.76 -7.69
N ILE A 457 -10.47 16.75 -8.32
CA ILE A 457 -10.98 17.37 -9.55
C ILE A 457 -11.14 16.34 -10.65
N TYR A 458 -10.16 15.44 -10.81
CA TYR A 458 -10.22 14.36 -11.79
C TYR A 458 -11.38 13.41 -11.50
N MET A 459 -11.59 12.99 -10.24
CA MET A 459 -12.70 12.11 -9.85
C MET A 459 -14.09 12.71 -10.11
N ILE A 460 -14.24 14.03 -9.96
CA ILE A 460 -15.49 14.74 -10.27
C ILE A 460 -15.75 14.78 -11.77
N ARG A 461 -14.69 14.92 -12.59
CA ARG A 461 -14.79 15.09 -14.05
C ARG A 461 -14.82 13.79 -14.84
N VAL A 462 -14.27 12.72 -14.29
CA VAL A 462 -14.15 11.45 -15.01
C VAL A 462 -15.53 10.84 -15.26
N ASP A 463 -15.70 10.24 -16.44
CA ASP A 463 -16.86 9.39 -16.68
C ASP A 463 -16.63 8.00 -16.07
N TRP A 464 -17.50 7.65 -15.12
CA TRP A 464 -17.44 6.37 -14.41
C TRP A 464 -18.07 5.25 -15.24
N ARG A 465 -18.93 5.58 -16.23
CA ARG A 465 -19.51 4.58 -17.14
C ARG A 465 -18.46 3.96 -18.03
N GLY A 466 -17.53 4.77 -18.56
CA GLY A 466 -16.36 4.25 -19.30
C GLY A 466 -15.49 3.26 -18.50
N SER A 467 -15.48 3.34 -17.15
CA SER A 467 -14.81 2.33 -16.33
C SER A 467 -15.53 0.98 -16.35
N VAL A 468 -16.86 0.94 -16.46
CA VAL A 468 -17.64 -0.30 -16.62
C VAL A 468 -17.40 -0.92 -17.99
N GLU A 469 -17.36 -0.09 -19.04
CA GLU A 469 -17.06 -0.55 -20.41
C GLU A 469 -15.67 -1.18 -20.49
N THR A 470 -14.69 -0.56 -19.81
CA THR A 470 -13.32 -1.10 -19.71
C THR A 470 -13.28 -2.43 -18.96
N VAL A 471 -14.17 -2.68 -18.01
CA VAL A 471 -14.28 -3.98 -17.35
C VAL A 471 -14.83 -5.01 -18.33
N LYS A 472 -15.94 -4.70 -19.01
CA LYS A 472 -16.56 -5.61 -19.99
C LYS A 472 -15.59 -6.01 -21.11
N SER A 473 -14.86 -5.04 -21.66
CA SER A 473 -13.88 -5.29 -22.73
C SER A 473 -12.67 -6.13 -22.30
N ARG A 474 -12.50 -6.41 -21.00
CA ARG A 474 -11.44 -7.30 -20.48
C ARG A 474 -11.95 -8.72 -20.24
N GLU A 475 -13.27 -8.89 -20.14
CA GLU A 475 -13.93 -10.18 -19.93
C GLU A 475 -14.28 -10.87 -21.25
N ASP A 476 -14.54 -10.09 -22.30
CA ASP A 476 -14.59 -10.51 -23.70
C ASP A 476 -13.18 -10.85 -24.23
#